data_AF-A0A9W8CMU7-F1
#
_entry.id   AF-A0A9W8CMU7-F1
#
_cell.length_a   1.000
_cell.length_b   1.000
_cell.length_c   1.000
_cell.angle_alpha   90.00
_cell.angle_beta   90.00
_cell.angle_gamma   90.00
#
_symmetry.space_group_name_H-M   'P 1'
#
loop_
_entity.id
_entity.type
_entity.pdbx_description
1 polymer ?
#
loop_
_entity_poly.entity_id
_entity_poly.type
_entity_poly.pdbx_seq_one_letter_code
_entity_poly.pdbx_strand_id
1 'polypeptide(L)'
;MILECRPKPLELYELLDDVEDVGDSEDVQCLYRAPDERAHIFSRLVFSWLEPVLDEGVQKTLQLEDMCELSNMYYPEVSTVRLQRNLETSMASRRPRLMWTTISTYRWEWVVGAAWLLVSHLVPLLHPLVLARIIGFVTTYNTDQAEPIGSGYIYATAMFAIAAVTALAEQQKGTASQHLGLLLRTGLLTTVYRKSLSLSNNSRKAHNIGGIVSHIGKDVNNVTKFVSEYSYT
;
A
#
# COMPACT_ATOMS: atom_id res chain seq x y z
N MET A 1 18.31 14.00 -4.26
CA MET A 1 18.49 12.89 -3.29
C MET A 1 19.18 11.78 -4.06
N ILE A 2 20.40 11.39 -3.69
CA ILE A 2 21.22 10.48 -4.53
C ILE A 2 20.76 9.04 -4.31
N LEU A 3 20.52 8.37 -5.42
CA LEU A 3 20.09 7.00 -5.48
C LEU A 3 21.25 6.08 -5.01
N GLU A 4 21.25 5.58 -3.78
CA GLU A 4 22.34 4.73 -3.26
C GLU A 4 22.15 3.25 -3.63
N CYS A 5 23.14 2.71 -4.34
CA CYS A 5 23.19 1.35 -4.85
C CYS A 5 23.69 0.35 -3.80
N ARG A 6 23.01 -0.80 -3.66
CA ARG A 6 23.45 -1.95 -2.83
C ARG A 6 23.73 -3.17 -3.72
N PRO A 7 24.73 -4.01 -3.36
CA PRO A 7 24.94 -5.28 -4.05
C PRO A 7 23.80 -6.26 -3.72
N LYS A 8 23.39 -7.05 -4.72
CA LYS A 8 22.34 -8.09 -4.61
C LYS A 8 22.56 -9.01 -3.40
N PRO A 9 21.52 -9.35 -2.61
CA PRO A 9 21.64 -10.33 -1.52
C PRO A 9 21.91 -11.74 -2.07
N LEU A 10 22.73 -12.53 -1.36
CA LEU A 10 23.18 -13.86 -1.80
C LEU A 10 22.03 -14.86 -2.08
N GLU A 11 20.90 -14.76 -1.38
CA GLU A 11 19.73 -15.65 -1.56
C GLU A 11 19.05 -15.49 -2.93
N LEU A 12 19.21 -14.34 -3.60
CA LEU A 12 18.65 -14.12 -4.93
C LEU A 12 19.45 -14.84 -6.04
N TYR A 13 20.73 -15.15 -5.78
CA TYR A 13 21.56 -15.94 -6.70
C TYR A 13 21.15 -17.42 -6.70
N GLU A 14 20.84 -17.98 -5.52
CA GLU A 14 20.32 -19.36 -5.40
C GLU A 14 18.99 -19.58 -6.14
N LEU A 15 18.15 -18.53 -6.26
CA LEU A 15 16.89 -18.57 -7.01
C LEU A 15 17.05 -18.37 -8.52
N LEU A 16 18.19 -17.80 -8.97
CA LEU A 16 18.48 -17.57 -10.39
C LEU A 16 19.34 -18.70 -11.00
N ASP A 17 20.06 -19.48 -10.19
CA ASP A 17 20.77 -20.68 -10.64
C ASP A 17 19.84 -21.78 -11.19
N ASP A 18 18.55 -21.75 -10.85
CA ASP A 18 17.53 -22.62 -11.46
C ASP A 18 17.15 -22.20 -12.90
N VAL A 19 17.68 -21.08 -13.40
CA VAL A 19 17.48 -20.55 -14.75
C VAL A 19 18.83 -20.50 -15.47
N GLU A 20 19.34 -21.67 -15.88
CA GLU A 20 20.40 -21.77 -16.88
C GLU A 20 19.93 -21.08 -18.18
N ASP A 21 20.39 -19.84 -18.42
CA ASP A 21 21.01 -19.35 -19.65
C ASP A 21 21.00 -17.80 -19.69
N VAL A 22 21.96 -17.15 -19.01
CA VAL A 22 22.37 -15.76 -19.33
C VAL A 22 23.89 -15.70 -19.23
N GLY A 23 24.53 -15.58 -20.40
CA GLY A 23 25.98 -15.58 -20.56
C GLY A 23 26.72 -14.47 -19.83
N ASP A 24 28.02 -14.70 -19.68
CA ASP A 24 29.03 -13.84 -19.06
C ASP A 24 28.86 -12.35 -19.37
N SER A 25 28.40 -11.58 -18.38
CA SER A 25 28.67 -10.15 -18.27
C SER A 25 28.94 -9.82 -16.81
N GLU A 26 30.18 -9.40 -16.52
CA GLU A 26 30.66 -8.86 -15.24
C GLU A 26 30.00 -7.51 -14.87
N ASP A 27 28.71 -7.35 -15.11
CA ASP A 27 27.94 -6.19 -14.67
C ASP A 27 27.25 -6.55 -13.35
N VAL A 28 27.92 -6.21 -12.24
CA VAL A 28 27.32 -6.25 -10.90
C VAL A 28 26.14 -5.28 -10.87
N GLN A 29 24.97 -5.76 -11.24
CA GLN A 29 23.75 -4.95 -11.33
C GLN A 29 23.32 -4.56 -9.92
N CYS A 30 23.67 -3.33 -9.55
CA CYS A 30 23.32 -2.72 -8.29
C CYS A 30 21.80 -2.52 -8.19
N LEU A 31 21.18 -3.03 -7.13
CA LEU A 31 19.80 -2.67 -6.83
C LEU A 31 19.79 -1.29 -6.19
N TYR A 32 18.99 -0.41 -6.78
CA TYR A 32 18.77 0.90 -6.23
C TYR A 32 17.80 0.79 -5.04
N ARG A 33 18.19 1.32 -3.87
CA ARG A 33 17.36 1.30 -2.66
C ARG A 33 16.14 2.20 -2.81
N ALA A 34 14.96 1.72 -2.41
CA ALA A 34 13.76 2.55 -2.49
C ALA A 34 13.93 3.91 -1.75
N PRO A 35 13.54 5.03 -2.38
CA PRO A 35 13.73 6.36 -1.80
C PRO A 35 12.86 6.61 -0.55
N ASP A 36 11.81 5.80 -0.35
CA ASP A 36 10.90 5.86 0.80
C ASP A 36 11.60 5.49 2.13
N GLU A 37 12.62 4.62 2.11
CA GLU A 37 13.31 4.16 3.32
C GLU A 37 14.13 5.26 3.99
N ARG A 38 14.56 6.28 3.23
CA ARG A 38 15.31 7.44 3.74
C ARG A 38 14.43 8.67 3.98
N ALA A 39 13.18 8.63 3.50
CA ALA A 39 12.29 9.77 3.58
C ALA A 39 11.81 10.03 5.02
N HIS A 40 11.95 11.27 5.49
CA HIS A 40 11.30 11.72 6.72
C HIS A 40 9.77 11.58 6.63
N ILE A 41 9.08 11.54 7.78
CA ILE A 41 7.62 11.32 7.86
C ILE A 41 6.84 12.31 6.97
N PHE A 42 7.28 13.59 6.91
CA PHE A 42 6.69 14.59 6.03
C PHE A 42 6.94 14.32 4.54
N SER A 43 8.13 13.83 4.19
CA SER A 43 8.46 13.46 2.81
C SER A 43 7.66 12.24 2.34
N ARG A 44 7.38 11.29 3.26
CA ARG A 44 6.45 10.18 3.03
C ARG A 44 5.01 10.66 2.89
N LEU A 45 4.56 11.61 3.71
CA LEU A 45 3.21 12.17 3.66
C LEU A 45 2.92 12.90 2.34
N VAL A 46 3.89 13.66 1.82
CA VAL A 46 3.74 14.47 0.60
C VAL A 46 4.16 13.70 -0.67
N PHE A 47 4.58 12.44 -0.56
CA PHE A 47 5.09 11.64 -1.68
C PHE A 47 6.27 12.26 -2.44
N SER A 48 6.95 13.24 -1.85
CA SER A 48 8.14 13.88 -2.43
C SER A 48 9.27 12.89 -2.78
N TRP A 49 9.28 11.71 -2.15
CA TRP A 49 10.21 10.63 -2.48
C TRP A 49 10.01 10.06 -3.90
N LEU A 50 8.84 10.29 -4.51
CA LEU A 50 8.50 9.85 -5.87
C LEU A 50 8.99 10.83 -6.95
N GLU A 51 9.21 12.10 -6.61
CA GLU A 51 9.70 13.14 -7.52
C GLU A 51 10.93 12.73 -8.34
N PRO A 52 12.02 12.17 -7.77
CA PRO A 52 13.18 11.77 -8.57
C PRO A 52 12.87 10.66 -9.58
N VAL A 53 11.95 9.75 -9.26
CA VAL A 53 11.54 8.68 -10.19
C VAL A 53 10.73 9.25 -11.36
N LEU A 54 9.88 10.23 -11.08
CA LEU A 54 9.08 10.91 -12.11
C LEU A 54 9.96 11.74 -13.04
N ASP A 55 10.99 12.41 -12.51
CA ASP A 55 11.92 13.21 -13.32
C ASP A 55 12.73 12.33 -14.28
N GLU A 56 13.20 11.17 -13.82
CA GLU A 56 13.85 10.17 -14.69
C GLU A 56 12.88 9.63 -15.75
N GLY A 57 11.61 9.40 -15.40
CA GLY A 57 10.59 8.94 -16.34
C GLY A 57 10.21 9.97 -17.43
N VAL A 58 10.46 11.26 -17.19
CA VAL A 58 10.31 12.31 -18.21
C VAL A 58 11.49 12.30 -19.18
N GLN A 59 12.70 11.98 -18.69
CA GLN A 59 13.92 12.02 -19.49
C GLN A 59 14.15 10.73 -20.29
N LYS A 60 13.82 9.57 -19.72
CA LYS A 60 14.03 8.24 -20.30
C LYS A 60 12.79 7.37 -20.13
N THR A 61 12.51 6.51 -21.11
CA THR A 61 11.55 5.42 -20.91
C THR A 61 12.09 4.46 -19.85
N LEU A 62 11.44 4.44 -18.68
CA LEU A 62 11.78 3.57 -17.56
C LEU A 62 11.79 2.10 -17.99
N GLN A 63 12.95 1.46 -17.84
CA GLN A 63 13.09 0.02 -18.04
C GLN A 63 13.11 -0.70 -16.68
N LEU A 64 12.99 -2.03 -16.66
CA LEU A 64 12.91 -2.80 -15.42
C LEU A 64 14.21 -2.66 -14.59
N GLU A 65 15.33 -2.44 -15.26
CA GLU A 65 16.66 -2.28 -14.66
C GLU A 65 16.80 -0.95 -13.91
N ASP A 66 15.99 0.06 -14.25
CA ASP A 66 15.98 1.38 -13.61
C ASP A 66 15.08 1.41 -12.36
N MET A 67 14.41 0.30 -12.04
CA MET A 67 13.48 0.21 -10.92
C MET A 67 14.20 -0.05 -9.59
N CYS A 68 13.72 0.60 -8.53
CA CYS A 68 14.23 0.36 -7.18
C CYS A 68 13.77 -1.00 -6.65
N GLU A 69 14.56 -1.57 -5.75
CA GLU A 69 14.12 -2.70 -4.92
C GLU A 69 12.92 -2.27 -4.07
N LEU A 70 11.97 -3.19 -3.86
CA LEU A 70 10.83 -2.93 -3.00
C LEU A 70 11.31 -2.64 -1.57
N SER A 71 10.79 -1.61 -0.91
CA SER A 71 11.20 -1.30 0.47
C SER A 71 10.91 -2.45 1.42
N ASN A 72 11.75 -2.65 2.45
CA ASN A 72 11.61 -3.74 3.42
C ASN A 72 10.24 -3.75 4.11
N MET A 73 9.59 -2.59 4.23
CA MET A 73 8.23 -2.49 4.77
C MET A 73 7.19 -3.17 3.86
N TYR A 74 7.47 -3.22 2.56
CA TYR A 74 6.62 -3.75 1.52
C TYR A 74 7.03 -5.15 1.04
N TYR A 75 8.12 -5.72 1.56
CA TYR A 75 8.61 -7.04 1.18
C TYR A 75 7.58 -8.13 1.52
N PRO A 76 7.01 -8.82 0.52
CA PRO A 76 5.99 -9.81 0.76
C PRO A 76 6.56 -11.05 1.46
N GLU A 77 7.84 -11.37 1.31
CA GLU A 77 8.46 -12.61 1.78
C GLU A 77 8.39 -12.81 3.30
N VAL A 78 8.71 -11.78 4.09
CA VAL A 78 8.56 -11.84 5.56
C VAL A 78 7.09 -11.99 5.95
N SER A 79 6.21 -11.32 5.21
CA SER A 79 4.77 -11.32 5.46
C SER A 79 4.08 -12.63 5.06
N THR A 80 4.53 -13.27 3.96
CA THR A 80 4.00 -14.52 3.43
C THR A 80 4.46 -15.69 4.29
N VAL A 81 5.68 -15.68 4.82
CA VAL A 81 6.16 -16.67 5.79
C VAL A 81 5.32 -16.63 7.07
N ARG A 82 5.03 -15.42 7.58
CA ARG A 82 4.17 -15.23 8.76
C ARG A 82 2.74 -15.72 8.50
N LEU A 83 2.18 -15.38 7.35
CA LEU A 83 0.86 -15.84 6.91
C LEU A 83 0.81 -17.37 6.78
N GLN A 84 1.81 -17.97 6.14
CA GLN A 84 1.90 -19.41 5.92
C GLN A 84 1.91 -20.16 7.26
N ARG A 85 2.74 -19.72 8.22
CA ARG A 85 2.85 -20.33 9.55
C ARG A 85 1.52 -20.29 10.32
N ASN A 86 0.83 -19.16 10.25
CA ASN A 86 -0.49 -19.00 10.88
C ASN A 86 -1.57 -19.86 10.19
N LEU A 87 -1.51 -19.99 8.87
CA LEU A 87 -2.43 -20.86 8.11
C LEU A 87 -2.19 -22.34 8.43
N GLU A 88 -0.95 -22.80 8.48
CA GLU A 88 -0.61 -24.18 8.84
C GLU A 88 -1.12 -24.54 10.24
N THR A 89 -0.92 -23.64 11.21
CA THR A 89 -1.45 -23.79 12.57
C THR A 89 -2.98 -23.84 12.59
N SER A 90 -3.65 -23.01 11.78
CA SER A 90 -5.11 -23.03 11.69
C SER A 90 -5.66 -24.24 10.94
N MET A 91 -4.92 -24.80 9.99
CA MET A 91 -5.31 -26.03 9.28
C MET A 91 -5.22 -27.26 10.19
N ALA A 92 -4.35 -27.25 11.20
CA ALA A 92 -4.30 -28.28 12.23
C ALA A 92 -5.47 -28.21 13.24
N SER A 93 -6.25 -27.13 13.22
CA SER A 93 -7.38 -26.93 14.13
C SER A 93 -8.68 -27.55 13.60
N ARG A 94 -9.58 -27.92 14.51
CA ARG A 94 -10.86 -28.63 14.23
C ARG A 94 -11.84 -27.86 13.31
N ARG A 95 -11.64 -26.55 13.14
CA ARG A 95 -12.42 -25.68 12.23
C ARG A 95 -11.50 -24.64 11.58
N PRO A 96 -10.91 -24.92 10.41
CA PRO A 96 -10.03 -23.96 9.74
C PRO A 96 -10.83 -22.75 9.25
N ARG A 97 -10.43 -21.54 9.67
CA ARG A 97 -11.01 -20.27 9.23
C ARG A 97 -9.97 -19.44 8.49
N LEU A 98 -9.70 -19.84 7.24
CA LEU A 98 -8.66 -19.25 6.38
C LEU A 98 -8.77 -17.72 6.25
N MET A 99 -9.97 -17.19 5.99
CA MET A 99 -10.15 -15.74 5.85
C MET A 99 -9.86 -14.99 7.16
N TRP A 100 -10.34 -15.54 8.29
CA TRP A 100 -10.13 -14.90 9.59
C TRP A 100 -8.66 -14.91 10.01
N THR A 101 -7.93 -16.01 9.71
CA THR A 101 -6.51 -16.11 10.05
C THR A 101 -5.67 -15.13 9.25
N THR A 102 -5.98 -14.94 7.97
CA THR A 102 -5.32 -13.96 7.11
C THR A 102 -5.57 -12.55 7.62
N ILE A 103 -6.82 -12.18 7.90
CA ILE A 103 -7.16 -10.87 8.48
C ILE A 103 -6.47 -10.69 9.84
N SER A 104 -6.44 -11.74 10.67
CA SER A 104 -5.79 -11.70 11.98
C SER A 104 -4.25 -11.60 11.92
N THR A 105 -3.64 -11.92 10.78
CA THR A 105 -2.19 -11.80 10.59
C THR A 105 -1.78 -10.35 10.31
N TYR A 106 -2.64 -9.58 9.65
CA TYR A 106 -2.38 -8.19 9.23
C TYR A 106 -3.12 -7.14 10.09
N ARG A 107 -3.43 -7.48 11.35
CA ARG A 107 -4.33 -6.67 12.20
C ARG A 107 -3.82 -5.26 12.43
N TRP A 108 -2.50 -5.10 12.54
CA TRP A 108 -1.90 -3.79 12.79
C TRP A 108 -2.06 -2.88 11.58
N GLU A 109 -1.82 -3.42 10.40
CA GLU A 109 -1.97 -2.75 9.11
C GLU A 109 -3.43 -2.35 8.88
N TRP A 110 -4.39 -3.19 9.28
CA TRP A 110 -5.83 -2.86 9.30
C TRP A 110 -6.17 -1.72 10.27
N VAL A 111 -5.61 -1.72 11.49
CA VAL A 111 -5.86 -0.66 12.48
C VAL A 111 -5.30 0.69 12.02
N VAL A 112 -4.10 0.70 11.45
CA VAL A 112 -3.50 1.93 10.90
C VAL A 112 -4.34 2.45 9.74
N GLY A 113 -4.78 1.59 8.82
CA GLY A 113 -5.68 1.97 7.74
C GLY A 113 -7.02 2.55 8.24
N ALA A 114 -7.61 1.93 9.26
CA ALA A 114 -8.84 2.41 9.89
C ALA A 114 -8.67 3.78 10.57
N ALA A 115 -7.52 4.04 11.18
CA ALA A 115 -7.22 5.35 11.76
C ALA A 115 -7.19 6.45 10.69
N TRP A 116 -6.52 6.21 9.56
CA TRP A 116 -6.51 7.15 8.42
C TRP A 116 -7.89 7.34 7.81
N LEU A 117 -8.70 6.28 7.72
CA LEU A 117 -10.09 6.38 7.28
C LEU A 117 -10.89 7.34 8.15
N LEU A 118 -10.83 7.18 9.48
CA LEU A 118 -11.54 8.06 10.40
C LEU A 118 -11.13 9.52 10.22
N VAL A 119 -9.83 9.80 10.10
CA VAL A 119 -9.35 11.17 9.87
C VAL A 119 -9.88 11.72 8.54
N SER A 120 -9.82 10.94 7.47
CA SER A 120 -10.29 11.36 6.14
C SER A 120 -11.78 11.68 6.10
N HIS A 121 -12.59 11.08 6.97
CA HIS A 121 -14.04 11.30 6.99
C HIS A 121 -14.48 12.34 8.03
N LEU A 122 -13.77 12.45 9.16
CA LEU A 122 -14.14 13.38 10.24
C LEU A 122 -13.67 14.82 9.96
N VAL A 123 -12.48 15.00 9.38
CA VAL A 123 -11.93 16.35 9.12
C VAL A 123 -12.79 17.16 8.13
N PRO A 124 -13.31 16.58 7.03
CA PRO A 124 -14.20 17.29 6.11
C PRO A 124 -15.51 17.77 6.73
N LEU A 125 -15.98 17.15 7.81
CA LEU A 125 -17.19 17.60 8.51
C LEU A 125 -17.02 19.00 9.12
N LEU A 126 -15.78 19.44 9.35
CA LEU A 126 -15.49 20.79 9.83
C LEU A 126 -15.64 21.86 8.73
N HIS A 127 -15.60 21.45 7.46
CA HIS A 127 -15.69 22.35 6.31
C HIS A 127 -16.98 23.21 6.30
N PRO A 128 -18.20 22.64 6.43
CA PRO A 128 -19.43 23.43 6.51
C PRO A 128 -19.50 24.33 7.75
N LEU A 129 -18.89 23.94 8.89
CA LEU A 129 -18.85 24.78 10.09
C LEU A 129 -18.03 26.05 9.86
N VAL A 130 -16.84 25.92 9.25
CA VAL A 130 -16.00 27.07 8.92
C VAL A 130 -16.65 27.92 7.83
N LEU A 131 -17.28 27.29 6.82
CA LEU A 131 -18.01 27.99 5.78
C LEU A 131 -19.14 28.85 6.37
N ALA A 132 -19.90 28.33 7.33
CA ALA A 132 -20.95 29.08 8.02
C ALA A 132 -20.40 30.31 8.76
N ARG A 133 -19.21 30.19 9.36
CA ARG A 133 -18.53 31.33 10.01
C ARG A 133 -18.10 32.40 9.00
N ILE A 134 -17.59 32.01 7.83
CA ILE A 134 -17.23 32.94 6.76
C ILE A 134 -18.47 33.67 6.25
N ILE A 135 -19.58 32.96 6.01
CA ILE A 135 -20.83 33.58 5.57
C ILE A 135 -21.30 34.59 6.63
N GLY A 136 -21.27 34.23 7.91
CA GLY A 136 -21.55 35.15 9.01
C GLY A 136 -20.68 36.41 8.99
N PHE A 137 -19.36 36.22 8.87
CA PHE A 137 -18.39 37.32 8.76
C PHE A 137 -18.73 38.28 7.60
N VAL A 138 -19.02 37.74 6.41
CA VAL A 138 -19.36 38.54 5.22
C VAL A 138 -20.66 39.31 5.41
N THR A 139 -21.67 38.72 6.07
CA THR A 139 -22.95 39.40 6.32
C THR A 139 -22.86 40.54 7.33
N THR A 140 -22.00 40.43 8.34
CA THR A 140 -21.85 41.43 9.40
C THR A 140 -20.82 42.52 9.04
N TYR A 141 -20.04 42.33 7.97
CA TYR A 141 -18.97 43.23 7.55
C TYR A 141 -19.40 44.71 7.35
N ASN A 142 -20.65 44.95 6.93
CA ASN A 142 -21.19 46.30 6.70
C ASN A 142 -22.04 46.83 7.88
N THR A 143 -22.06 46.15 9.03
CA THR A 143 -22.88 46.51 10.21
C THR A 143 -21.98 46.99 11.35
N ASP A 144 -22.52 47.74 12.32
CA ASP A 144 -21.78 48.22 13.52
C ASP A 144 -21.22 47.10 14.42
N GLN A 145 -21.55 45.84 14.13
CA GLN A 145 -21.02 44.64 14.80
C GLN A 145 -19.91 43.94 13.98
N ALA A 146 -19.31 44.61 13.01
CA ALA A 146 -18.30 44.03 12.12
C ALA A 146 -17.14 43.38 12.91
N GLU A 147 -16.91 42.09 12.66
CA GLU A 147 -15.73 41.39 13.16
C GLU A 147 -14.46 41.96 12.53
N PRO A 148 -13.32 41.95 13.24
CA PRO A 148 -12.06 42.42 12.68
C PRO A 148 -11.66 41.61 11.44
N ILE A 149 -11.06 42.28 10.45
CA ILE A 149 -10.63 41.67 9.18
C ILE A 149 -9.71 40.45 9.39
N GLY A 150 -8.94 40.44 10.48
CA GLY A 150 -8.10 39.32 10.88
C GLY A 150 -8.86 38.00 11.07
N SER A 151 -10.11 38.04 11.54
CA SER A 151 -10.96 36.84 11.68
C SER A 151 -11.25 36.19 10.33
N GLY A 152 -11.49 37.00 9.28
CA GLY A 152 -11.69 36.50 7.92
C GLY A 152 -10.48 35.74 7.38
N TYR A 153 -9.26 36.27 7.59
CA TYR A 153 -8.03 35.57 7.22
C TYR A 153 -7.84 34.26 7.99
N ILE A 154 -8.21 34.21 9.27
CA ILE A 154 -8.15 32.99 10.08
C ILE A 154 -9.11 31.93 9.54
N TYR A 155 -10.35 32.29 9.21
CA TYR A 155 -11.31 31.33 8.65
C TYR A 155 -10.89 30.81 7.27
N ALA A 156 -10.38 31.68 6.39
CA ALA A 156 -9.90 31.29 5.07
C ALA A 156 -8.68 30.36 5.14
N THR A 157 -7.70 30.68 5.98
CA THR A 157 -6.53 29.82 6.21
C THR A 157 -6.91 28.50 6.87
N ALA A 158 -7.88 28.50 7.78
CA ALA A 158 -8.43 27.28 8.36
C ALA A 158 -9.11 26.38 7.31
N MET A 159 -9.90 26.93 6.39
CA MET A 159 -10.48 26.15 5.29
C MET A 159 -9.41 25.49 4.42
N PHE A 160 -8.37 26.25 4.05
CA PHE A 160 -7.26 25.71 3.27
C PHE A 160 -6.55 24.58 4.02
N ALA A 161 -6.27 24.76 5.32
CA ALA A 161 -5.65 23.73 6.14
C ALA A 161 -6.50 22.45 6.23
N ILE A 162 -7.82 22.60 6.42
CA ILE A 162 -8.76 21.46 6.44
C ILE A 162 -8.73 20.71 5.11
N ALA A 163 -8.76 21.42 3.98
CA ALA A 163 -8.71 20.82 2.65
C ALA A 163 -7.37 20.09 2.41
N ALA A 164 -6.24 20.71 2.78
CA ALA A 164 -4.93 20.09 2.65
C ALA A 164 -4.79 18.82 3.50
N VAL A 165 -5.22 18.85 4.76
CA VAL A 165 -5.20 17.67 5.64
C VAL A 165 -6.10 16.56 5.12
N THR A 166 -7.28 16.91 4.60
CA THR A 166 -8.19 15.94 3.99
C THR A 166 -7.54 15.24 2.80
N ALA A 167 -6.98 16.00 1.85
CA ALA A 167 -6.33 15.44 0.67
C ALA A 167 -5.15 14.51 1.03
N LEU A 168 -4.33 14.92 2.00
CA LEU A 168 -3.22 14.10 2.49
C LEU A 168 -3.72 12.81 3.16
N ALA A 169 -4.78 12.89 3.98
CA ALA A 169 -5.36 11.74 4.65
C ALA A 169 -5.98 10.75 3.65
N GLU A 170 -6.68 11.24 2.62
CA GLU A 170 -7.23 10.42 1.53
C GLU A 170 -6.13 9.68 0.77
N GLN A 171 -5.06 10.38 0.41
CA GLN A 171 -3.92 9.78 -0.28
C GLN A 171 -3.27 8.68 0.58
N GLN A 172 -3.03 8.96 1.86
CA GLN A 172 -2.40 7.99 2.76
C GLN A 172 -3.28 6.77 3.02
N LYS A 173 -4.59 6.97 3.13
CA LYS A 173 -5.58 5.88 3.18
C LYS A 173 -5.49 5.01 1.92
N GLY A 174 -5.46 5.62 0.74
CA GLY A 174 -5.34 4.93 -0.54
C GLY A 174 -4.09 4.04 -0.62
N THR A 175 -2.93 4.61 -0.29
CA THR A 175 -1.66 3.85 -0.27
C THR A 175 -1.67 2.72 0.75
N ALA A 176 -2.23 2.92 1.95
CA ALA A 176 -2.35 1.87 2.95
C ALA A 176 -3.25 0.71 2.47
N SER A 177 -4.36 1.02 1.80
CA SER A 177 -5.26 0.02 1.23
C SER A 177 -4.61 -0.77 0.08
N GLN A 178 -3.92 -0.07 -0.82
CA GLN A 178 -3.17 -0.72 -1.91
C GLN A 178 -2.09 -1.67 -1.37
N HIS A 179 -1.37 -1.23 -0.34
CA HIS A 179 -0.37 -2.06 0.33
C HIS A 179 -0.98 -3.33 0.94
N LEU A 180 -2.07 -3.19 1.71
CA LEU A 180 -2.82 -4.32 2.26
C LEU A 180 -3.30 -5.28 1.16
N GLY A 181 -3.81 -4.74 0.06
CA GLY A 181 -4.23 -5.50 -1.10
C GLY A 181 -3.09 -6.33 -1.71
N LEU A 182 -1.90 -5.73 -1.85
CA LEU A 182 -0.71 -6.42 -2.36
C LEU A 182 -0.27 -7.56 -1.43
N LEU A 183 -0.26 -7.33 -0.11
CA LEU A 183 0.11 -8.35 0.88
C LEU A 183 -0.87 -9.54 0.87
N LEU A 184 -2.18 -9.25 0.77
CA LEU A 184 -3.21 -10.29 0.66
C LEU A 184 -3.04 -11.09 -0.63
N ARG A 185 -2.81 -10.40 -1.76
CA ARG A 185 -2.66 -11.04 -3.07
C ARG A 185 -1.45 -11.96 -3.11
N THR A 186 -0.28 -11.44 -2.76
CA THR A 186 0.99 -12.19 -2.79
C THR A 186 0.96 -13.34 -1.79
N GLY A 187 0.50 -13.10 -0.55
CA GLY A 187 0.39 -14.12 0.48
C GLY A 187 -0.53 -15.29 0.11
N LEU A 188 -1.72 -15.00 -0.41
CA LEU A 188 -2.68 -16.04 -0.80
C LEU A 188 -2.20 -16.82 -2.03
N LEU A 189 -1.70 -16.14 -3.07
CA LEU A 189 -1.19 -16.79 -4.27
C LEU A 189 -0.01 -17.71 -3.96
N THR A 190 0.99 -17.24 -3.20
CA THR A 190 2.16 -18.05 -2.83
C THR A 190 1.76 -19.28 -2.01
N THR A 191 0.87 -19.12 -1.03
CA THR A 191 0.44 -20.25 -0.16
C THR A 191 -0.30 -21.31 -0.98
N VAL A 192 -1.22 -20.88 -1.84
CA VAL A 192 -2.00 -21.76 -2.70
C VAL A 192 -1.11 -22.45 -3.72
N TYR A 193 -0.21 -21.71 -4.36
CA TYR A 193 0.70 -22.25 -5.37
C TYR A 193 1.60 -23.33 -4.76
N ARG A 194 2.23 -23.06 -3.61
CA ARG A 194 3.03 -24.03 -2.87
C ARG A 194 2.22 -25.27 -2.46
N LYS A 195 0.99 -25.07 -1.99
CA LYS A 195 0.09 -26.19 -1.66
C LYS A 195 -0.26 -27.01 -2.90
N SER A 196 -0.49 -26.35 -4.03
CA SER A 196 -0.82 -26.94 -5.33
C SER A 196 0.27 -27.89 -5.84
N LEU A 197 1.54 -27.50 -5.67
CA LEU A 197 2.71 -28.30 -6.04
C LEU A 197 2.93 -29.50 -5.13
N SER A 198 2.49 -29.43 -3.87
CA SER A 198 2.61 -30.50 -2.89
C SER A 198 1.48 -31.55 -2.95
N LEU A 199 0.48 -31.41 -3.83
CA LEU A 199 -0.64 -32.36 -3.89
C LEU A 199 -0.25 -33.70 -4.54
N SER A 200 -0.81 -34.77 -3.98
CA SER A 200 -0.64 -36.13 -4.51
C SER A 200 -1.18 -36.28 -5.95
N ASN A 201 -0.62 -37.22 -6.71
CA ASN A 201 -0.99 -37.48 -8.10
C ASN A 201 -2.48 -37.80 -8.30
N ASN A 202 -3.12 -38.43 -7.32
CA ASN A 202 -4.56 -38.73 -7.35
C ASN A 202 -5.41 -37.46 -7.17
N SER A 203 -5.00 -36.55 -6.30
CA SER A 203 -5.66 -35.26 -6.11
C SER A 203 -5.47 -34.32 -7.32
N ARG A 204 -4.30 -34.35 -7.97
CA ARG A 204 -4.00 -33.59 -9.20
C ARG A 204 -4.87 -34.02 -10.39
N LYS A 205 -5.24 -35.30 -10.48
CA LYS A 205 -6.17 -35.81 -11.51
C LYS A 205 -7.61 -35.37 -11.26
N ALA A 206 -8.01 -35.27 -9.98
CA ALA A 206 -9.35 -34.83 -9.60
C ALA A 206 -9.54 -33.30 -9.69
N HIS A 207 -8.47 -32.52 -9.43
CA HIS A 207 -8.50 -31.06 -9.49
C HIS A 207 -7.34 -30.54 -10.34
N ASN A 208 -7.65 -29.95 -11.50
CA ASN A 208 -6.66 -29.32 -12.35
C ASN A 208 -6.04 -28.10 -11.64
N ILE A 209 -4.73 -28.13 -11.44
CA ILE A 209 -3.94 -27.04 -10.82
C ILE A 209 -4.21 -25.69 -11.50
N GLY A 210 -4.28 -25.67 -12.85
CA GLY A 210 -4.57 -24.44 -13.60
C GLY A 210 -5.96 -23.87 -13.32
N GLY A 211 -6.95 -24.74 -13.09
CA GLY A 211 -8.31 -24.32 -12.70
C GLY A 211 -8.34 -23.73 -11.30
N ILE A 212 -7.62 -24.33 -10.36
CA ILE A 212 -7.50 -23.84 -8.97
C ILE A 212 -6.86 -22.45 -8.94
N VAL A 213 -5.72 -22.27 -9.63
CA VAL A 213 -4.99 -20.99 -9.66
C VAL A 213 -5.83 -19.90 -10.35
N SER A 214 -6.55 -20.24 -11.43
CA SER A 214 -7.45 -19.30 -12.10
C SER A 214 -8.60 -18.83 -11.20
N HIS A 215 -9.24 -19.76 -10.48
CA HIS A 215 -10.34 -19.43 -9.57
C HIS A 215 -9.85 -18.56 -8.41
N ILE A 216 -8.72 -18.93 -7.81
CA ILE A 216 -8.12 -18.20 -6.70
C ILE A 216 -7.63 -16.83 -7.14
N GLY A 217 -7.09 -16.69 -8.35
CA GLY A 217 -6.76 -15.39 -8.93
C GLY A 217 -7.97 -14.45 -8.97
N LYS A 218 -9.16 -14.96 -9.32
CA LYS A 218 -10.42 -14.19 -9.27
C LYS A 218 -10.85 -13.88 -7.85
N ASP A 219 -10.81 -14.85 -6.94
CA ASP A 219 -11.21 -14.64 -5.55
C ASP A 219 -10.31 -13.62 -4.84
N VAL A 220 -9.00 -13.71 -5.08
CA VAL A 220 -8.00 -12.76 -4.59
C VAL A 220 -8.21 -11.37 -5.18
N ASN A 221 -8.52 -11.27 -6.48
CA ASN A 221 -8.88 -10.00 -7.11
C ASN A 221 -10.11 -9.38 -6.45
N ASN A 222 -11.15 -10.18 -6.19
CA ASN A 222 -12.39 -9.70 -5.57
C ASN A 222 -12.14 -9.24 -4.12
N VAL A 223 -11.34 -9.98 -3.35
CA VAL A 223 -10.97 -9.58 -1.98
C VAL A 223 -10.13 -8.31 -2.00
N THR A 224 -9.13 -8.22 -2.89
CA THR A 224 -8.30 -7.02 -3.04
C THR A 224 -9.15 -5.81 -3.45
N LYS A 225 -10.10 -6.02 -4.36
CA LYS A 225 -11.06 -5.00 -4.78
C LYS A 225 -11.92 -4.55 -3.62
N PHE A 226 -12.47 -5.46 -2.81
CA PHE A 226 -13.24 -5.12 -1.63
C PHE A 226 -12.44 -4.26 -0.63
N VAL A 227 -11.16 -4.61 -0.40
CA VAL A 227 -10.25 -3.82 0.45
C VAL A 227 -9.97 -2.43 -0.15
N SER A 228 -9.85 -2.34 -1.48
CA SER A 228 -9.69 -1.06 -2.17
C SER A 228 -10.97 -0.22 -2.18
N GLU A 229 -12.14 -0.85 -2.28
CA GLU A 229 -13.45 -0.19 -2.33
C GLU A 229 -13.83 0.38 -0.95
N TYR A 230 -13.40 -0.29 0.14
CA TYR A 230 -13.37 0.27 1.49
C TYR A 230 -12.52 1.55 1.61
N SER A 231 -11.57 1.78 0.70
CA SER A 231 -10.78 3.02 0.65
C SER A 231 -11.46 4.14 -0.14
N TYR A 232 -12.54 3.89 -0.90
CA TYR A 232 -13.22 4.91 -1.71
C TYR A 232 -14.64 5.26 -1.21
N THR A 233 -15.15 4.54 -0.22
CA THR A 233 -16.44 4.80 0.45
C THR A 233 -16.21 5.40 1.82
#